data_AF-A0A7Y5TKM4-F1
#
_entry.id   AF-A0A7Y5TKM4-F1
#
_cell.length_a   1.000
_cell.length_b   1.000
_cell.length_c   1.000
_cell.angle_alpha   90.00
_cell.angle_beta   90.00
_cell.angle_gamma   90.00
#
_symmetry.space_group_name_H-M   'P 1'
#
loop_
_entity.id
_entity.type
_entity.pdbx_description
1 polymer ?
#
loop_
_entity_poly.entity_id
_entity_poly.type
_entity_poly.pdbx_seq_one_letter_code
_entity_poly.pdbx_strand_id
1 'polypeptide(L)'
;MPIPGLPEPSIRLALLALAAGLAACAGGNDPQKQLKTLQSWQASVSLTTDAVHRGWAPRRYGAQLRDRASAALNESRKAPPKAASPSALDELRRAERELAERIDTLGRAVAP
;
A
#
# COMPACT_ATOMS: atom_id res chain seq x y z
N MET A 1 24.61 12.58 -6.62
CA MET A 1 24.16 13.99 -6.61
C MET A 1 22.66 14.00 -6.30
N PRO A 2 22.20 14.64 -5.22
CA PRO A 2 20.78 14.73 -4.87
C PRO A 2 20.04 15.65 -5.87
N ILE A 3 18.80 15.29 -6.21
CA ILE A 3 17.92 16.12 -7.05
C ILE A 3 17.44 17.31 -6.20
N PRO A 4 17.74 18.56 -6.58
CA PRO A 4 17.30 19.73 -5.82
C PRO A 4 15.81 19.97 -6.07
N GLY A 5 14.98 20.00 -5.02
CA GLY A 5 13.64 20.59 -5.10
C GLY A 5 12.45 19.82 -4.53
N LEU A 6 12.62 18.65 -3.90
CA LEU A 6 11.53 18.03 -3.12
C LEU A 6 11.88 18.07 -1.64
N PRO A 7 11.13 18.81 -0.80
CA PRO A 7 11.35 18.77 0.63
C PRO A 7 11.12 17.32 1.11
N GLU A 8 12.12 16.69 1.73
CA GLU A 8 11.98 15.46 2.50
C GLU A 8 10.67 15.38 3.34
N PRO A 9 10.20 16.47 4.00
CA PRO A 9 8.93 16.43 4.72
C PRO A 9 7.70 16.29 3.81
N SER A 10 7.73 16.75 2.55
CA SER A 10 6.61 16.68 1.62
C SER A 10 6.36 15.25 1.14
N ILE A 11 7.42 14.46 0.90
CA ILE A 11 7.28 13.03 0.58
C ILE A 11 6.77 12.25 1.80
N ARG A 12 7.28 12.58 3.00
CA ARG A 12 6.83 11.98 4.27
C ARG A 12 5.36 12.30 4.54
N LEU A 13 4.96 13.55 4.40
CA LEU A 13 3.57 14.00 4.57
C LEU A 13 2.66 13.43 3.48
N ALA A 14 3.11 13.34 2.24
CA ALA A 14 2.32 12.74 1.17
C ALA A 14 2.11 11.24 1.41
N LEU A 15 3.14 10.49 1.82
CA LEU A 15 3.02 9.06 2.14
C LEU A 15 2.18 8.82 3.42
N LEU A 16 2.32 9.68 4.43
CA LEU A 16 1.51 9.62 5.66
C LEU A 16 0.06 10.01 5.40
N ALA A 17 -0.19 11.05 4.60
CA ALA A 17 -1.52 11.50 4.21
C ALA A 17 -2.20 10.48 3.28
N LEU A 18 -1.44 9.80 2.43
CA LEU A 18 -1.95 8.69 1.63
C LEU A 18 -2.36 7.53 2.55
N ALA A 19 -1.48 7.11 3.46
CA ALA A 19 -1.81 6.07 4.43
C ALA A 19 -3.01 6.43 5.35
N ALA A 20 -3.15 7.70 5.74
CA ALA A 20 -4.29 8.19 6.51
C ALA A 20 -5.58 8.27 5.68
N GLY A 21 -5.48 8.64 4.41
CA GLY A 21 -6.61 8.66 3.47
C GLY A 21 -7.15 7.26 3.17
N LEU A 22 -6.29 6.23 3.19
CA LEU A 22 -6.71 4.85 3.02
C LEU A 22 -7.40 4.28 4.27
N ALA A 23 -7.00 4.68 5.48
CA ALA A 23 -7.70 4.30 6.72
C ALA A 23 -9.13 4.87 6.78
N ALA A 24 -9.37 6.03 6.17
CA ALA A 24 -10.72 6.61 6.05
C ALA A 24 -11.62 5.92 5.01
N CYS A 25 -11.08 5.06 4.14
CA CYS A 25 -11.86 4.29 3.16
C CYS A 25 -12.31 2.91 3.65
N ALA A 26 -11.88 2.47 4.84
CA ALA A 26 -12.28 1.19 5.45
C ALA A 26 -13.78 1.12 5.83
N GLY A 27 -14.52 2.23 5.72
CA GLY A 27 -15.93 2.34 6.13
C GLY A 27 -16.99 1.79 5.17
N GLY A 28 -16.65 0.93 4.20
CA GLY A 28 -17.65 0.35 3.30
C GLY A 28 -17.29 -1.04 2.80
N ASN A 29 -18.17 -2.02 3.04
CA ASN A 29 -18.10 -3.38 2.49
C ASN A 29 -18.38 -3.44 0.98
N ASP A 30 -18.06 -2.37 0.25
CA ASP A 30 -18.20 -2.27 -1.19
C ASP A 30 -16.94 -2.87 -1.85
N PRO A 31 -17.07 -3.95 -2.64
CA PRO A 31 -15.93 -4.62 -3.27
C PRO A 31 -15.13 -3.68 -4.19
N GLN A 32 -15.76 -2.69 -4.83
CA GLN A 32 -15.04 -1.74 -5.68
C GLN A 32 -14.19 -0.76 -4.85
N LYS A 33 -14.68 -0.35 -3.67
CA LYS A 33 -13.89 0.50 -2.75
C LYS A 33 -12.74 -0.27 -2.15
N GLN A 34 -12.97 -1.54 -1.76
CA GLN A 34 -11.91 -2.43 -1.30
C GLN A 34 -10.84 -2.62 -2.37
N LEU A 35 -11.24 -2.87 -3.63
CA LEU A 35 -10.31 -3.00 -4.75
C LEU A 35 -9.48 -1.73 -4.98
N LYS A 36 -10.10 -0.55 -5.02
CA LYS A 36 -9.39 0.74 -5.15
C LYS A 36 -8.42 1.00 -3.98
N THR A 37 -8.79 0.58 -2.78
CA THR A 37 -7.94 0.69 -1.59
C THR A 37 -6.72 -0.23 -1.72
N LEU A 38 -6.91 -1.48 -2.15
CA LEU A 38 -5.79 -2.40 -2.39
C LEU A 38 -4.87 -1.90 -3.50
N GLN A 39 -5.42 -1.40 -4.61
CA GLN A 39 -4.64 -0.84 -5.72
C GLN A 39 -3.82 0.39 -5.32
N SER A 40 -4.36 1.26 -4.46
CA SER A 40 -3.60 2.42 -3.96
C SER A 40 -2.50 2.01 -2.99
N TRP A 41 -2.70 0.97 -2.17
CA TRP A 41 -1.61 0.35 -1.41
C TRP A 41 -0.55 -0.25 -2.33
N GLN A 42 -0.93 -0.97 -3.38
CA GLN A 42 0.02 -1.55 -4.35
C GLN A 42 0.91 -0.47 -4.99
N ALA A 43 0.31 0.65 -5.43
CA ALA A 43 1.04 1.78 -5.99
C ALA A 43 2.02 2.38 -4.97
N SER A 44 1.56 2.59 -3.73
CA SER A 44 2.38 3.15 -2.65
C SER A 44 3.58 2.26 -2.32
N VAL A 45 3.36 0.95 -2.22
CA VAL A 45 4.40 -0.03 -1.92
C VAL A 45 5.43 -0.06 -3.03
N SER A 46 5.03 -0.04 -4.31
CA SER A 46 5.98 -0.03 -5.43
C SER A 46 6.78 1.27 -5.52
N LEU A 47 6.14 2.43 -5.40
CA LEU A 47 6.85 3.71 -5.39
C LEU A 47 7.87 3.77 -4.25
N THR A 48 7.51 3.24 -3.09
CA THR A 48 8.41 3.22 -1.93
C THR A 48 9.53 2.20 -2.09
N THR A 49 9.24 1.05 -2.69
CA THR A 49 10.27 0.05 -3.04
C THR A 49 11.31 0.66 -3.96
N ASP A 50 10.88 1.34 -5.03
CA ASP A 50 11.76 2.04 -5.97
C ASP A 50 12.55 3.16 -5.28
N ALA A 51 11.89 3.95 -4.41
CA ALA A 51 12.54 5.01 -3.67
C ALA A 51 13.59 4.49 -2.68
N VAL A 52 13.33 3.35 -2.02
CA VAL A 52 14.30 2.69 -1.13
C VAL A 52 15.47 2.13 -1.93
N HIS A 53 15.24 1.45 -3.06
CA HIS A 53 16.31 0.94 -3.92
C HIS A 53 17.20 2.04 -4.48
N ARG A 54 16.62 3.19 -4.85
CA ARG A 54 17.38 4.35 -5.34
C ARG A 54 18.05 5.16 -4.23
N GLY A 55 17.86 4.80 -2.96
CA GLY A 55 18.38 5.53 -1.81
C GLY A 55 17.70 6.90 -1.57
N TRP A 56 16.54 7.14 -2.19
CA TRP A 56 15.76 8.37 -2.05
C TRP A 56 14.87 8.35 -0.81
N ALA A 57 14.53 7.16 -0.31
CA ALA A 57 13.77 6.96 0.92
C ALA A 57 14.57 6.11 1.92
N PRO A 58 14.64 6.53 3.20
CA PRO A 58 15.23 5.69 4.23
C PRO A 58 14.48 4.36 4.43
N ARG A 59 15.21 3.26 4.65
CA ARG A 59 14.64 1.91 4.86
C ARG A 59 13.56 1.87 5.96
N ARG A 60 13.69 2.69 7.01
CA ARG A 60 12.67 2.81 8.08
C ARG A 60 11.29 3.22 7.56
N TYR A 61 11.21 4.05 6.52
CA TYR A 61 9.93 4.46 5.93
C TYR A 61 9.31 3.33 5.13
N GLY A 62 10.14 2.60 4.38
CA GLY A 62 9.70 1.39 3.69
C GLY A 62 9.18 0.34 4.68
N ALA A 63 9.84 0.15 5.82
CA ALA A 63 9.36 -0.75 6.87
C ALA A 63 8.00 -0.31 7.45
N GLN A 64 7.83 0.98 7.77
CA GLN A 64 6.54 1.51 8.24
C GLN A 64 5.42 1.33 7.21
N LEU A 65 5.70 1.56 5.92
CA LEU A 65 4.72 1.38 4.87
C LEU A 65 4.37 -0.10 4.68
N ARG A 66 5.36 -0.99 4.71
CA ARG A 66 5.17 -2.45 4.66
C ARG A 66 4.22 -2.91 5.76
N ASP A 67 4.42 -2.44 6.99
CA ASP A 67 3.62 -2.85 8.14
C ASP A 67 2.18 -2.34 8.02
N ARG A 68 1.97 -1.11 7.55
CA ARG A 68 0.62 -0.55 7.31
C ARG A 68 -0.10 -1.23 6.14
N ALA A 69 0.60 -1.49 5.04
CA ALA A 69 0.03 -2.22 3.91
C ALA A 69 -0.36 -3.65 4.30
N SER A 70 0.45 -4.30 5.16
CA SER A 70 0.14 -5.62 5.73
C SER A 70 -1.11 -5.58 6.62
N ALA A 71 -1.25 -4.54 7.46
CA ALA A 71 -2.44 -4.35 8.28
C ALA A 71 -3.70 -4.16 7.42
N ALA A 72 -3.62 -3.33 6.38
CA ALA A 72 -4.74 -3.08 5.48
C ALA A 72 -5.15 -4.33 4.66
N LEU A 73 -4.18 -5.13 4.22
CA LEU A 73 -4.45 -6.42 3.56
C LEU A 73 -5.13 -7.41 4.52
N ASN A 74 -4.71 -7.44 5.79
CA ASN A 74 -5.36 -8.28 6.79
C ASN A 74 -6.78 -7.80 7.11
N GLU A 75 -7.02 -6.49 7.06
CA GLU A 75 -8.35 -5.91 7.23
C GLU A 75 -9.27 -6.21 6.05
N SER A 76 -8.78 -6.12 4.80
CA SER A 76 -9.56 -6.48 3.60
C SER A 76 -10.02 -7.93 3.64
N ARG A 77 -9.15 -8.85 4.06
CA ARG A 77 -9.46 -10.27 4.20
C ARG A 77 -10.48 -10.57 5.30
N LYS A 78 -10.57 -9.73 6.32
CA LYS A 78 -11.53 -9.87 7.43
C LYS A 78 -12.90 -9.27 7.11
N ALA A 79 -12.97 -8.31 6.19
CA ALA A 79 -14.21 -7.63 5.81
C ALA A 79 -14.88 -8.36 4.64
N PRO A 80 -15.91 -9.20 4.88
CA PRO A 80 -16.59 -9.90 3.79
C PRO A 80 -17.24 -8.89 2.83
N PRO A 81 -16.94 -8.96 1.52
CA PRO A 81 -17.53 -8.05 0.55
C PRO A 81 -19.05 -8.27 0.49
N LYS A 82 -19.82 -7.18 0.59
CA LYS A 82 -21.29 -7.25 0.54
C LYS A 82 -21.72 -7.41 -0.92
N ALA A 83 -22.46 -8.47 -1.22
CA ALA A 83 -23.11 -8.69 -2.52
C ALA A 83 -22.20 -8.42 -3.75
N ALA A 84 -21.03 -9.08 -3.81
CA ALA A 84 -20.12 -8.99 -4.94
C ALA A 84 -20.46 -10.06 -6.00
N SER A 85 -20.36 -9.70 -7.28
CA SER A 85 -20.36 -10.69 -8.36
C SER A 85 -19.14 -11.63 -8.22
N PRO A 86 -19.20 -12.87 -8.74
CA PRO A 86 -18.05 -13.77 -8.75
C PRO A 86 -16.80 -13.12 -9.36
N SER A 87 -16.96 -12.35 -10.44
CA SER A 87 -15.86 -11.61 -11.08
C SER A 87 -15.21 -10.58 -10.16
N ALA A 88 -15.99 -9.81 -9.40
CA ALA A 88 -15.46 -8.82 -8.47
C ALA A 88 -14.71 -9.48 -7.30
N LEU A 89 -15.15 -10.66 -6.86
CA LEU A 89 -14.42 -11.45 -5.86
C LEU A 89 -13.09 -11.95 -6.39
N ASP A 90 -13.04 -12.39 -7.64
CA ASP A 90 -11.80 -12.88 -8.26
C ASP A 90 -10.80 -11.75 -8.49
N GLU A 91 -11.27 -10.56 -8.90
CA GLU A 91 -10.45 -9.35 -8.99
C GLU A 91 -9.92 -8.94 -7.61
N LEU A 92 -10.75 -8.96 -6.58
CA LEU A 92 -10.33 -8.65 -5.21
C LEU A 92 -9.25 -9.62 -4.72
N ARG A 93 -9.46 -10.93 -4.89
CA ARG A 93 -8.46 -11.96 -4.54
C ARG A 93 -7.17 -11.79 -5.32
N ARG A 94 -7.23 -11.41 -6.59
CA ARG A 94 -6.04 -11.11 -7.40
C ARG A 94 -5.30 -9.90 -6.84
N ALA A 95 -5.99 -8.81 -6.53
CA ALA A 95 -5.39 -7.62 -5.95
C ALA A 95 -4.76 -7.89 -4.58
N GLU A 96 -5.37 -8.74 -3.75
CA GLU A 96 -4.82 -9.18 -2.47
C GLU A 96 -3.52 -9.97 -2.64
N ARG A 97 -3.44 -10.89 -3.61
CA ARG A 97 -2.21 -11.64 -3.91
C ARG A 97 -1.10 -10.71 -4.40
N GLU A 98 -1.41 -9.84 -5.36
CA GLU A 98 -0.45 -8.88 -5.91
C GLU A 98 0.06 -7.90 -4.84
N LEU A 99 -0.81 -7.47 -3.91
CA LEU A 99 -0.37 -6.63 -2.78
C LEU A 99 0.55 -7.40 -1.83
N ALA A 100 0.23 -8.67 -1.52
CA ALA A 100 1.07 -9.50 -0.66
C ALA A 100 2.49 -9.69 -1.24
N GLU A 101 2.62 -9.94 -2.54
CA GLU A 101 3.90 -10.07 -3.24
C GLU A 101 4.73 -8.78 -3.19
N ARG A 102 4.07 -7.62 -3.36
CA ARG A 102 4.74 -6.32 -3.28
C ARG A 102 5.21 -5.99 -1.86
N ILE A 103 4.41 -6.33 -0.85
CA ILE A 103 4.78 -6.18 0.56
C ILE A 103 6.03 -7.02 0.86
N ASP A 104 6.08 -8.26 0.38
CA ASP A 104 7.27 -9.13 0.52
C ASP A 104 8.50 -8.52 -0.16
N THR A 105 8.33 -8.02 -1.38
CA THR A 105 9.40 -7.34 -2.13
C THR A 105 9.94 -6.12 -1.38
N LEU A 106 9.06 -5.26 -0.88
CA LEU A 106 9.44 -4.12 -0.04
C LEU A 106 10.13 -4.60 1.25
N GLY A 107 9.65 -5.68 1.86
CA GLY A 107 10.25 -6.33 3.01
C GLY A 107 11.71 -6.73 2.79
N ARG A 108 12.02 -7.29 1.62
CA ARG A 108 13.39 -7.61 1.21
C ARG A 108 14.23 -6.36 0.95
N ALA A 109 13.64 -5.31 0.36
CA ALA A 109 14.35 -4.05 0.09
C ALA A 109 14.72 -3.25 1.36
N VAL A 110 13.97 -3.44 2.45
CA VAL A 110 14.16 -2.70 3.72
C VAL A 110 14.88 -3.52 4.80
N ALA A 111 15.23 -4.78 4.52
CA ALA A 111 16.01 -5.62 5.41
C ALA A 111 17.37 -4.95 5.75
N PRO A 112 17.90 -5.12 6.98
CA PRO A 112 19.16 -4.53 7.41
C PRO A 112 20.36 -5.01 6.59
#